data_AF-A9WJW6-F1
#
_entry.id   AF-A9WJW6-F1
#
_cell.length_a   1.000
_cell.length_b   1.000
_cell.length_c   1.000
_cell.angle_alpha   90.00
_cell.angle_beta   90.00
_cell.angle_gamma   90.00
#
_symmetry.space_group_name_H-M   'P 1'
#
loop_
_entity.id
_entity.type
_entity.pdbx_description
1 polymer ?
#
loop_
_entity_poly.entity_id
_entity_poly.type
_entity_poly.pdbx_seq_one_letter_code
_entity_poly.pdbx_strand_id
1 'polypeptide(L)'
;MPARSGLLLLIIFVVVAGLPPVTPVQAAHPTDLIVKFAVPQDTTDVVRALKALKVEPLGEQTYLVRLPAGMSVEWAGNRIRQHKNVVYAVPDYERTITRTPNDPLRERQWALGTIAAYDAWDITTGGPIVVAVIDTGIDASHPELEGRVLGGFNAITGSTDVSDDNGHGTAVAGLIAASGDNGVGIAGMCWGCVILPIKACLSSGRCRDSSVISAIRWATDNGARIINLSLGGTLASPALHEAVRYATERGVLVVAASGNERAEGNAPNYPAAYPETVAIGASGYSDEVTGFSNTGEFIDLVAPGVDIVTTTPGNSYALATGTSFASPFASGAAALVMTIRPDLSSADVRCILSVAADDRGAPGRDGEYGYGRLNVLAAIQTATTYGGCPLGTPTVGGNPGFDPFARVEPPADDRLYFPETGHTLGGGFRTYWEQNGGLPIFGFPVSEEFTEIGSDGRPVTVQYFERHRFEWRPENQPPYHVLLSRIGDTILQRQGRDWTTFERSGPLAGCLYFAETNQSLCEPFLSYWQRNGLEFDGRPGKSYAESLALFGLPLSAPRVEETRPGTVVIVQWFERARFELHPDGQVLLGLLGNELLGR
;
A
#
# COMPACT_ATOMS: atom_id res chain seq x y z
N MET A 1 -46.23 -41.76 38.06
CA MET A 1 -46.58 -40.46 38.66
C MET A 1 -45.49 -40.11 39.67
N PRO A 2 -45.07 -38.84 39.81
CA PRO A 2 -44.14 -38.11 38.93
C PRO A 2 -43.01 -37.44 39.79
N ALA A 3 -42.05 -36.63 39.37
CA ALA A 3 -41.67 -35.95 38.14
C ALA A 3 -40.12 -35.80 38.16
N ARG A 4 -39.39 -36.24 37.12
CA ARG A 4 -38.64 -35.38 36.18
C ARG A 4 -38.24 -34.00 36.72
N SER A 5 -36.93 -33.72 36.73
CA SER A 5 -36.33 -32.63 35.95
C SER A 5 -34.80 -32.74 35.99
N GLY A 6 -34.19 -32.99 34.83
CA GLY A 6 -32.80 -32.66 34.61
C GLY A 6 -32.67 -31.15 34.49
N LEU A 7 -31.69 -30.56 35.18
CA LEU A 7 -31.34 -29.17 34.97
C LEU A 7 -30.07 -29.11 34.13
N LEU A 8 -30.32 -28.85 32.85
CA LEU A 8 -29.41 -28.28 31.88
C LEU A 8 -28.72 -27.06 32.51
N LEU A 9 -27.40 -27.11 32.74
CA LEU A 9 -26.65 -25.91 33.13
C LEU A 9 -26.48 -25.06 31.86
N LEU A 10 -27.45 -24.18 31.65
CA LEU A 10 -27.48 -23.18 30.60
C LEU A 10 -26.30 -22.23 30.82
N ILE A 11 -25.37 -22.19 29.88
CA ILE A 11 -24.37 -21.13 29.75
C ILE A 11 -25.14 -19.86 29.37
N ILE A 12 -25.33 -18.95 30.34
CA ILE A 12 -25.81 -17.60 30.06
C ILE A 12 -24.59 -16.78 29.62
N PHE A 13 -24.51 -16.52 28.33
CA PHE A 13 -23.71 -15.42 27.80
C PHE A 13 -24.37 -14.11 28.24
N VAL A 14 -23.71 -13.38 29.15
CA VAL A 14 -24.02 -11.96 29.34
C VAL A 14 -23.30 -11.21 28.23
N VAL A 15 -24.11 -10.75 27.27
CA VAL A 15 -23.73 -9.71 26.31
C VAL A 15 -23.34 -8.47 27.13
N VAL A 16 -22.05 -8.17 27.17
CA VAL A 16 -21.61 -6.82 27.52
C VAL A 16 -21.94 -5.95 26.32
N ALA A 17 -22.89 -5.03 26.52
CA ALA A 17 -23.29 -4.04 25.54
C ALA A 17 -22.05 -3.34 24.97
N GLY A 18 -22.06 -3.18 23.65
CA GLY A 18 -21.01 -2.46 22.93
C GLY A 18 -20.76 -1.11 23.57
N LEU A 19 -19.48 -0.78 23.72
CA LEU A 19 -19.08 0.60 23.90
C LEU A 19 -19.68 1.41 22.75
N PRO A 20 -20.30 2.58 23.02
CA PRO A 20 -20.74 3.43 21.93
C PRO A 20 -19.52 3.76 21.05
N PRO A 21 -19.70 3.89 19.72
CA PRO A 21 -18.63 4.39 18.87
C PRO A 21 -18.19 5.75 19.42
N VAL A 22 -16.91 5.84 19.79
CA VAL A 22 -16.29 7.14 20.09
C VAL A 22 -16.22 7.86 18.76
N THR A 23 -17.21 8.72 18.52
CA THR A 23 -17.11 9.74 17.51
C THR A 23 -16.16 10.78 18.10
N PRO A 24 -14.98 11.08 17.51
CA PRO A 24 -14.25 12.28 17.92
C PRO A 24 -14.98 13.47 17.30
N VAL A 25 -16.18 13.75 17.81
CA VAL A 25 -16.76 15.08 17.68
C VAL A 25 -16.08 15.87 18.78
N GLN A 26 -15.27 16.86 18.39
CA GLN A 26 -14.76 17.84 19.34
C GLN A 26 -15.96 18.34 20.15
N ALA A 27 -15.96 18.10 21.47
CA ALA A 27 -17.14 18.31 22.28
C ALA A 27 -17.56 19.78 22.17
N ALA A 28 -18.66 20.03 21.48
CA ALA A 28 -19.28 21.34 21.44
C ALA A 28 -19.98 21.57 22.77
N HIS A 29 -19.88 22.79 23.30
CA HIS A 29 -20.70 23.20 24.41
C HIS A 29 -22.18 23.05 23.99
N PRO A 30 -23.01 22.35 24.77
CA PRO A 30 -24.31 21.84 24.32
C PRO A 30 -25.37 22.91 24.04
N THR A 31 -25.07 24.18 24.34
CA THR A 31 -26.01 25.30 24.16
C THR A 31 -25.40 26.51 23.47
N ASP A 32 -24.10 26.53 23.18
CA ASP A 32 -23.42 27.77 22.82
C ASP A 32 -22.99 27.76 21.35
N LEU A 33 -23.33 28.84 20.65
CA LEU A 33 -23.09 29.03 19.21
C LEU A 33 -22.30 30.32 19.00
N ILE A 34 -21.23 30.27 18.21
CA ILE A 34 -20.48 31.44 17.80
C ILE A 34 -21.03 31.93 16.45
N VAL A 35 -21.50 33.17 16.39
CA VAL A 35 -22.11 33.79 15.21
C VAL A 35 -21.38 35.06 14.81
N LYS A 36 -20.91 35.14 13.56
CA LYS A 36 -20.37 36.35 12.94
C LYS A 36 -21.40 36.98 12.03
N PHE A 37 -21.67 38.26 12.24
CA PHE A 37 -22.59 39.04 11.42
C PHE A 37 -21.83 39.90 10.41
N ALA A 38 -22.43 40.13 9.25
CA ALA A 38 -21.88 41.04 8.24
C ALA A 38 -22.08 42.51 8.65
N VAL A 39 -23.18 42.81 9.35
CA VAL A 39 -23.53 44.15 9.85
C VAL A 39 -23.94 44.06 11.34
N PRO A 40 -23.28 44.79 12.26
CA PRO A 40 -23.46 44.62 13.71
C PRO A 40 -24.80 45.10 14.27
N GLN A 41 -25.51 45.99 13.58
CA GLN A 41 -26.77 46.59 14.06
C GLN A 41 -28.02 45.72 13.83
N ASP A 42 -27.88 44.59 13.12
CA ASP A 42 -29.02 43.76 12.67
C ASP A 42 -28.93 42.33 13.24
N THR A 43 -28.63 42.23 14.55
CA THR A 43 -28.58 40.97 15.31
C THR A 43 -29.94 40.55 15.86
N THR A 44 -30.86 41.51 16.05
CA THR A 44 -32.16 41.31 16.74
C THR A 44 -33.03 40.22 16.13
N ASP A 45 -33.06 40.11 14.79
CA ASP A 45 -33.90 39.12 14.11
C ASP A 45 -33.35 37.70 14.23
N VAL A 46 -32.02 37.53 14.24
CA VAL A 46 -31.37 36.24 14.48
C VAL A 46 -31.52 35.80 15.94
N VAL A 47 -31.36 36.75 16.88
CA VAL A 47 -31.58 36.52 18.31
C VAL A 47 -33.02 36.11 18.59
N ARG A 48 -33.99 36.74 17.93
CA ARG A 48 -35.41 36.39 18.02
C ARG A 48 -35.70 35.02 17.39
N ALA A 49 -35.14 34.72 16.21
CA ALA A 49 -35.34 33.47 15.51
C ALA A 49 -34.86 32.25 16.32
N LEU A 50 -33.77 32.41 17.06
CA LEU A 50 -33.23 31.38 17.94
C LEU A 50 -33.86 31.31 19.32
N LYS A 51 -34.62 32.34 19.73
CA LYS A 51 -35.01 32.53 21.13
C LYS A 51 -33.79 32.48 22.05
N ALA A 52 -32.68 33.09 21.62
CA ALA A 52 -31.43 33.03 22.35
C ALA A 52 -31.61 33.58 23.77
N LEU A 53 -31.12 32.83 24.76
CA LEU A 53 -31.17 33.20 26.16
C LEU A 53 -30.18 34.32 26.49
N LYS A 54 -29.05 34.36 25.78
CA LYS A 54 -27.97 35.33 25.99
C LYS A 54 -27.19 35.54 24.70
N VAL A 55 -26.68 36.76 24.52
CA VAL A 55 -25.81 37.14 23.40
C VAL A 55 -24.67 37.98 23.97
N GLU A 56 -23.42 37.56 23.76
CA GLU A 56 -22.23 38.21 24.30
C GLU A 56 -21.22 38.49 23.18
N PRO A 57 -20.62 39.68 23.11
CA PRO A 57 -19.59 39.95 22.11
C PRO A 57 -18.31 39.17 22.41
N LEU A 58 -17.75 38.52 21.39
CA LEU A 58 -16.44 37.84 21.41
C LEU A 58 -15.36 38.61 20.63
N GLY A 59 -15.76 39.58 19.82
CA GLY A 59 -14.87 40.37 18.97
C GLY A 59 -15.67 41.21 17.97
N GLU A 60 -15.01 41.85 17.00
CA GLU A 60 -15.70 42.64 15.98
C GLU A 60 -16.77 41.82 15.27
N GLN A 61 -18.05 42.17 15.49
CA GLN A 61 -19.21 41.53 14.86
C GLN A 61 -19.36 40.01 15.13
N THR A 62 -18.58 39.46 16.07
CA THR A 62 -18.66 38.05 16.49
C THR A 62 -19.28 37.96 17.88
N TYR A 63 -20.26 37.08 18.04
CA TYR A 63 -21.00 36.93 19.29
C TYR A 63 -21.12 35.47 19.69
N LEU A 64 -21.03 35.22 20.99
CA LEU A 64 -21.49 33.99 21.62
C LEU A 64 -23.00 34.09 21.81
N VAL A 65 -23.75 33.12 21.29
CA VAL A 65 -25.21 33.04 21.35
C VAL A 65 -25.58 31.79 22.12
N ARG A 66 -26.19 31.96 23.30
CA ARG A 66 -26.65 30.85 24.13
C ARG A 66 -28.07 30.47 23.78
N LEU A 67 -28.26 29.23 23.36
CA LEU A 67 -29.53 28.64 22.95
C LEU A 67 -30.32 28.12 24.17
N PRO A 68 -31.66 28.02 24.07
CA PRO A 68 -32.47 27.32 25.05
C PRO A 68 -32.06 25.84 25.21
N ALA A 69 -32.17 25.31 26.44
CA ALA A 69 -31.93 23.90 26.71
C ALA A 69 -32.82 23.01 25.82
N GLY A 70 -32.22 21.98 25.23
CA GLY A 70 -32.90 21.03 24.32
C GLY A 70 -32.93 21.44 22.84
N MET A 71 -32.40 22.61 22.49
CA MET A 71 -32.18 23.00 21.09
C MET A 71 -30.82 22.49 20.60
N SER A 72 -30.78 21.69 19.52
CA SER A 72 -29.50 21.25 18.92
C SER A 72 -28.74 22.46 18.36
N VAL A 73 -27.48 22.59 18.79
CA VAL A 73 -26.57 23.65 18.36
C VAL A 73 -26.26 23.51 16.87
N GLU A 74 -26.14 22.27 16.37
CA GLU A 74 -25.92 21.97 14.95
C GLU A 74 -27.11 22.40 14.10
N TRP A 75 -28.33 22.05 14.54
CA TRP A 75 -29.55 22.45 13.84
C TRP A 75 -29.71 23.97 13.82
N ALA A 76 -29.48 24.63 14.96
CA ALA A 76 -29.56 26.08 15.09
C ALA A 76 -28.53 26.79 14.20
N GLY A 77 -27.28 26.33 14.22
CA GLY A 77 -26.21 26.84 13.38
C GLY A 77 -26.53 26.72 11.89
N ASN A 78 -26.97 25.54 11.45
CA ASN A 78 -27.38 25.30 10.06
C ASN A 78 -28.55 26.17 9.61
N ARG A 79 -29.53 26.37 10.50
CA ARG A 79 -30.71 27.20 10.22
C ARG A 79 -30.36 28.66 10.02
N ILE A 80 -29.49 29.22 10.86
CA ILE A 80 -29.15 30.65 10.83
C ILE A 80 -28.12 30.98 9.77
N ARG A 81 -27.20 30.06 9.44
CA ARG A 81 -26.18 30.31 8.40
C ARG A 81 -26.79 30.68 7.05
N GLN A 82 -28.06 30.33 6.81
CA GLN A 82 -28.84 30.74 5.63
C GLN A 82 -29.30 32.22 5.66
N HIS A 83 -29.13 32.92 6.78
CA HIS A 83 -29.55 34.31 6.91
C HIS A 83 -28.54 35.25 6.24
N LYS A 84 -29.05 36.19 5.42
CA LYS A 84 -28.23 37.11 4.61
C LYS A 84 -27.20 37.94 5.39
N ASN A 85 -27.45 38.17 6.68
CA ASN A 85 -26.58 38.97 7.56
C ASN A 85 -25.61 38.10 8.39
N VAL A 86 -25.55 36.79 8.17
CA VAL A 86 -24.70 35.86 8.93
C VAL A 86 -23.58 35.37 8.04
N VAL A 87 -22.34 35.66 8.42
CA VAL A 87 -21.13 35.21 7.73
C VAL A 87 -20.86 33.75 8.11
N TYR A 88 -20.94 33.44 9.40
CA TYR A 88 -20.88 32.07 9.90
C TYR A 88 -21.64 31.91 11.21
N ALA A 89 -22.07 30.68 11.46
CA ALA A 89 -22.67 30.22 12.71
C ALA A 89 -22.13 28.81 12.98
N VAL A 90 -21.35 28.65 14.04
CA VAL A 90 -20.65 27.39 14.39
C VAL A 90 -20.84 27.09 15.88
N PRO A 91 -20.88 25.81 16.30
CA PRO A 91 -20.85 25.46 17.72
C PRO A 91 -19.62 26.06 18.44
N ASP A 92 -19.77 26.42 19.71
CA ASP A 92 -18.63 26.71 20.58
C ASP A 92 -17.99 25.40 21.02
N TYR A 93 -16.72 25.19 20.72
CA TYR A 93 -16.08 23.90 20.91
C TYR A 93 -15.07 23.94 22.08
N GLU A 94 -15.08 22.93 22.94
CA GLU A 94 -14.09 22.80 24.00
C GLU A 94 -12.68 22.50 23.45
N ARG A 95 -11.65 22.99 24.14
CA ARG A 95 -10.23 22.75 23.83
C ARG A 95 -9.53 22.26 25.11
N THR A 96 -8.75 21.20 25.04
CA THR A 96 -7.92 20.67 26.14
C THR A 96 -6.46 21.08 25.96
N ILE A 97 -5.70 21.13 27.06
CA ILE A 97 -4.23 21.27 27.01
C ILE A 97 -3.68 19.99 26.37
N THR A 98 -2.82 20.13 25.37
CA THR A 98 -2.24 19.00 24.64
C THR A 98 -1.35 18.15 25.52
N ARG A 99 -1.46 16.82 25.41
CA ARG A 99 -0.60 15.87 26.12
C ARG A 99 0.84 16.12 25.73
N THR A 100 1.58 16.60 26.72
CA THR A 100 2.97 17.00 26.57
C THR A 100 3.84 16.01 27.34
N PRO A 101 4.74 15.24 26.68
CA PRO A 101 5.60 14.30 27.36
C PRO A 101 6.44 14.95 28.48
N ASN A 102 6.67 14.25 29.58
CA ASN A 102 7.52 14.74 30.67
C ASN A 102 9.04 14.57 30.43
N ASP A 103 9.40 14.12 29.23
CA ASP A 103 10.74 13.76 28.78
C ASP A 103 11.69 14.99 28.75
N PRO A 104 12.88 14.95 29.39
CA PRO A 104 13.76 16.11 29.55
C PRO A 104 14.27 16.75 28.25
N LEU A 105 14.36 16.00 27.16
CA LEU A 105 14.82 16.51 25.86
C LEU A 105 13.66 16.92 24.93
N ARG A 106 12.41 16.87 25.39
CA ARG A 106 11.23 17.29 24.63
C ARG A 106 11.38 18.66 23.99
N GLU A 107 11.93 19.64 24.72
CA GLU A 107 12.11 21.01 24.20
C GLU A 107 13.03 21.08 22.98
N ARG A 108 13.83 20.04 22.74
CA ARG A 108 14.69 19.87 21.56
C ARG A 108 14.01 19.07 20.44
N GLN A 109 12.86 18.45 20.70
CA GLN A 109 12.08 17.68 19.72
C GLN A 109 11.09 18.58 18.95
N TRP A 110 11.63 19.61 18.28
CA TRP A 110 10.84 20.58 17.51
C TRP A 110 9.93 19.90 16.47
N ALA A 111 10.42 18.84 15.84
CA ALA A 111 9.76 18.07 14.80
C ALA A 111 8.36 17.59 15.22
N LEU A 112 8.19 17.18 16.48
CA LEU A 112 6.93 16.67 17.01
C LEU A 112 5.81 17.71 16.97
N GLY A 113 6.14 18.98 17.20
CA GLY A 113 5.18 20.08 17.08
C GLY A 113 4.79 20.31 15.62
N THR A 114 5.77 20.32 14.70
CA THR A 114 5.54 20.55 13.26
C THR A 114 4.59 19.52 12.65
N ILE A 115 4.69 18.25 13.05
CA ILE A 115 3.82 17.17 12.52
C ILE A 115 2.58 16.90 13.39
N ALA A 116 2.24 17.81 14.31
CA ALA A 116 1.08 17.72 15.20
C ALA A 116 1.04 16.42 16.07
N ALA A 117 2.20 15.94 16.51
CA ALA A 117 2.29 14.71 17.31
C ALA A 117 1.74 14.90 18.74
N TYR A 118 1.95 16.08 19.36
CA TYR A 118 1.44 16.34 20.71
C TYR A 118 -0.10 16.27 20.77
N ASP A 119 -0.79 16.84 19.79
CA ASP A 119 -2.25 16.76 19.67
C ASP A 119 -2.71 15.33 19.37
N ALA A 120 -1.96 14.58 18.54
CA ALA A 120 -2.23 13.18 18.25
C ALA A 120 -2.21 12.30 19.51
N TRP A 121 -1.27 12.56 20.42
CA TRP A 121 -1.10 11.80 21.66
C TRP A 121 -2.19 12.03 22.70
N ASP A 122 -3.04 13.05 22.54
CA ASP A 122 -4.30 13.16 23.28
C ASP A 122 -5.31 12.06 22.92
N ILE A 123 -5.20 11.50 21.72
CA ILE A 123 -6.09 10.45 21.21
C ILE A 123 -5.48 9.06 21.47
N THR A 124 -4.22 8.85 21.07
CA THR A 124 -3.49 7.60 21.32
C THR A 124 -1.98 7.84 21.35
N THR A 125 -1.28 7.14 22.23
CA THR A 125 0.19 7.08 22.25
C THR A 125 0.72 5.80 21.60
N GLY A 126 -0.16 5.01 20.98
CA GLY A 126 0.19 3.76 20.32
C GLY A 126 0.11 2.53 21.23
N GLY A 127 -0.06 1.37 20.60
CA GLY A 127 -0.07 0.05 21.22
C GLY A 127 1.08 -0.82 20.69
N PRO A 128 1.10 -2.13 21.02
CA PRO A 128 2.21 -3.03 20.71
C PRO A 128 2.23 -3.45 19.23
N ILE A 129 2.29 -2.49 18.31
CA ILE A 129 2.49 -2.72 16.89
C ILE A 129 3.96 -3.06 16.66
N VAL A 130 4.22 -4.17 15.98
CA VAL A 130 5.57 -4.62 15.66
C VAL A 130 6.10 -3.84 14.46
N VAL A 131 7.14 -3.05 14.69
CA VAL A 131 7.86 -2.27 13.67
C VAL A 131 9.26 -2.86 13.50
N ALA A 132 9.54 -3.43 12.33
CA ALA A 132 10.87 -3.90 12.00
C ALA A 132 11.76 -2.74 11.58
N VAL A 133 12.94 -2.66 12.20
CA VAL A 133 13.98 -1.70 11.85
C VAL A 133 15.12 -2.49 11.21
N ILE A 134 15.21 -2.39 9.89
CA ILE A 134 16.26 -3.04 9.08
C ILE A 134 17.39 -2.04 8.91
N ASP A 135 18.45 -2.18 9.69
CA ASP A 135 19.49 -1.15 9.83
C ASP A 135 20.84 -1.72 10.32
N THR A 136 21.66 -0.93 11.02
CA THR A 136 22.97 -1.30 11.57
C THR A 136 22.90 -2.13 12.84
N GLY A 137 21.71 -2.45 13.35
CA GLY A 137 21.50 -3.08 14.65
C GLY A 137 20.87 -2.11 15.65
N ILE A 138 20.58 -2.58 16.86
CA ILE A 138 19.93 -1.77 17.90
C ILE A 138 20.58 -2.06 19.26
N ASP A 139 20.86 -1.01 20.03
CA ASP A 139 21.14 -1.11 21.46
C ASP A 139 19.84 -1.36 22.24
N ALA A 140 19.48 -2.62 22.38
CA ALA A 140 18.28 -3.05 23.09
C ALA A 140 18.30 -2.73 24.60
N SER A 141 19.48 -2.39 25.15
CA SER A 141 19.65 -2.03 26.56
C SER A 141 19.46 -0.54 26.84
N HIS A 142 19.27 0.27 25.80
CA HIS A 142 19.01 1.69 25.95
C HIS A 142 17.72 1.91 26.78
N PRO A 143 17.72 2.77 27.82
CA PRO A 143 16.55 2.98 28.71
C PRO A 143 15.26 3.34 27.98
N GLU A 144 15.40 4.06 26.86
CA GLU A 144 14.27 4.40 26.00
C GLU A 144 13.65 3.23 25.25
N LEU A 145 14.35 2.11 25.09
CA LEU A 145 13.93 0.96 24.28
C LEU A 145 13.79 -0.34 25.10
N GLU A 146 14.26 -0.32 26.34
CA GLU A 146 14.25 -1.47 27.23
C GLU A 146 12.83 -2.06 27.37
N GLY A 147 12.73 -3.39 27.27
CA GLY A 147 11.46 -4.11 27.33
C GLY A 147 10.58 -4.00 26.08
N ARG A 148 11.01 -3.27 25.04
CA ARG A 148 10.25 -3.09 23.78
C ARG A 148 11.02 -3.50 22.52
N VAL A 149 12.17 -4.15 22.68
CA VAL A 149 12.94 -4.73 21.57
C VAL A 149 12.84 -6.26 21.61
N LEU A 150 12.38 -6.86 20.51
CA LEU A 150 12.22 -8.31 20.36
C LEU A 150 13.55 -9.02 20.07
N GLY A 151 13.54 -10.34 20.15
CA GLY A 151 14.60 -11.16 19.54
C GLY A 151 14.67 -10.91 18.04
N GLY A 152 15.86 -10.56 17.56
CA GLY A 152 16.07 -10.10 16.18
C GLY A 152 16.80 -11.08 15.27
N PHE A 153 17.12 -10.58 14.08
CA PHE A 153 17.88 -11.32 13.06
C PHE A 153 19.04 -10.49 12.53
N ASN A 154 20.21 -11.11 12.43
CA ASN A 154 21.36 -10.56 11.75
C ASN A 154 21.46 -11.15 10.34
N ALA A 155 20.99 -10.40 9.34
CA ALA A 155 20.96 -10.81 7.95
C ALA A 155 22.35 -10.81 7.28
N ILE A 156 23.40 -10.37 7.98
CA ILE A 156 24.79 -10.45 7.50
C ILE A 156 25.41 -11.79 7.89
N THR A 157 25.15 -12.26 9.11
CA THR A 157 25.78 -13.47 9.67
C THR A 157 24.85 -14.68 9.78
N GLY A 158 23.54 -14.48 9.64
CA GLY A 158 22.52 -15.51 9.86
C GLY A 158 22.30 -15.85 11.34
N SER A 159 22.71 -14.97 12.26
CA SER A 159 22.62 -15.18 13.71
C SER A 159 21.55 -14.30 14.37
N THR A 160 21.43 -14.36 15.69
CA THR A 160 20.55 -13.51 16.50
C THR A 160 21.26 -12.28 17.09
N ASP A 161 22.54 -12.07 16.78
CA ASP A 161 23.29 -10.90 17.28
C ASP A 161 22.96 -9.64 16.45
N VAL A 162 22.07 -8.83 16.99
CA VAL A 162 21.58 -7.58 16.39
C VAL A 162 22.16 -6.34 17.05
N SER A 163 23.30 -6.47 17.74
CA SER A 163 23.98 -5.35 18.38
C SER A 163 24.34 -4.25 17.37
N ASP A 164 24.12 -3.00 17.78
CA ASP A 164 24.46 -1.83 16.97
C ASP A 164 25.93 -1.46 17.17
N ASP A 165 26.71 -1.55 16.11
CA ASP A 165 28.14 -1.20 16.06
C ASP A 165 28.40 0.08 15.24
N ASN A 166 27.33 0.81 14.90
CA ASN A 166 27.38 2.07 14.16
C ASN A 166 26.62 3.19 14.89
N GLY A 167 25.42 2.91 15.38
CA GLY A 167 24.54 3.82 16.10
C GLY A 167 23.31 4.30 15.29
N HIS A 168 23.33 4.16 13.97
CA HIS A 168 22.23 4.62 13.10
C HIS A 168 20.91 3.88 13.38
N GLY A 169 20.93 2.55 13.50
CA GLY A 169 19.72 1.78 13.79
C GLY A 169 19.12 2.08 15.16
N THR A 170 19.95 2.29 16.19
CA THR A 170 19.49 2.76 17.51
C THR A 170 18.83 4.12 17.44
N ALA A 171 19.38 5.04 16.64
CA ALA A 171 18.80 6.36 16.40
C ALA A 171 17.45 6.30 15.68
N VAL A 172 17.31 5.43 14.68
CA VAL A 172 16.03 5.20 13.99
C VAL A 172 15.00 4.60 14.95
N ALA A 173 15.38 3.62 15.76
CA ALA A 173 14.50 2.97 16.71
C ALA A 173 13.94 3.93 17.77
N GLY A 174 14.76 4.84 18.29
CA GLY A 174 14.33 5.86 19.25
C GLY A 174 13.25 6.79 18.69
N LEU A 175 13.35 7.18 17.41
CA LEU A 175 12.34 8.04 16.78
C LEU A 175 11.00 7.33 16.58
N ILE A 176 11.02 6.03 16.33
CA ILE A 176 9.79 5.22 16.20
C ILE A 176 9.18 4.99 17.57
N ALA A 177 9.99 4.53 18.52
CA ALA A 177 9.48 3.88 19.72
C ALA A 177 10.27 4.21 20.99
N ALA A 178 10.92 5.35 21.17
CA ALA A 178 11.33 5.77 22.52
C ALA A 178 10.11 5.91 23.47
N SER A 179 10.31 5.64 24.76
CA SER A 179 9.24 5.57 25.76
C SER A 179 8.84 6.99 26.15
N GLY A 180 7.71 7.51 25.68
CA GLY A 180 7.23 8.80 26.20
C GLY A 180 6.69 8.71 27.63
N ASP A 181 6.67 9.86 28.31
CA ASP A 181 6.16 10.02 29.69
C ASP A 181 6.94 9.25 30.77
N ASN A 182 8.17 8.78 30.48
CA ASN A 182 9.01 8.01 31.40
C ASN A 182 9.97 8.87 32.24
N GLY A 183 10.04 10.19 32.00
CA GLY A 183 10.97 11.12 32.65
C GLY A 183 12.42 11.00 32.20
N VAL A 184 12.68 10.35 31.06
CA VAL A 184 14.01 10.10 30.50
C VAL A 184 14.04 10.63 29.06
N GLY A 185 15.21 11.08 28.60
CA GLY A 185 15.50 11.47 27.22
C GLY A 185 14.36 12.06 26.39
N ILE A 186 13.87 11.28 25.43
CA ILE A 186 13.01 11.70 24.31
C ILE A 186 11.74 10.84 24.24
N ALA A 187 10.67 11.40 23.69
CA ALA A 187 9.49 10.64 23.31
C ALA A 187 9.56 10.17 21.84
N GLY A 188 9.37 8.87 21.59
CA GLY A 188 9.23 8.33 20.24
C GLY A 188 7.84 8.65 19.66
N MET A 189 7.63 8.41 18.37
CA MET A 189 6.32 8.65 17.74
C MET A 189 5.22 7.71 18.28
N CYS A 190 5.55 6.45 18.54
CA CYS A 190 4.65 5.43 19.07
C CYS A 190 5.22 4.81 20.36
N TRP A 191 4.75 5.30 21.51
CA TRP A 191 5.27 4.92 22.83
C TRP A 191 4.93 3.48 23.21
N GLY A 192 3.89 2.91 22.62
CA GLY A 192 3.53 1.50 22.81
C GLY A 192 4.21 0.52 21.86
N CYS A 193 4.90 1.00 20.82
CA CYS A 193 5.39 0.15 19.74
C CYS A 193 6.48 -0.80 20.20
N VAL A 194 6.54 -1.94 19.51
CA VAL A 194 7.53 -2.99 19.74
C VAL A 194 8.46 -3.05 18.54
N ILE A 195 9.76 -2.96 18.77
CA ILE A 195 10.77 -2.98 17.72
C ILE A 195 11.20 -4.42 17.45
N LEU A 196 11.17 -4.83 16.18
CA LEU A 196 11.81 -6.05 15.67
C LEU A 196 13.18 -5.66 15.08
N PRO A 197 14.29 -5.85 15.80
CA PRO A 197 15.60 -5.43 15.34
C PRO A 197 16.14 -6.36 14.25
N ILE A 198 16.56 -5.81 13.12
CA ILE A 198 17.18 -6.60 12.05
C ILE A 198 18.45 -5.91 11.56
N LYS A 199 19.60 -6.53 11.82
CA LYS A 199 20.90 -6.02 11.39
C LYS A 199 21.18 -6.47 9.95
N ALA A 200 21.13 -5.53 9.01
CA ALA A 200 21.42 -5.75 7.59
C ALA A 200 22.59 -4.90 7.06
N CYS A 201 23.05 -3.93 7.86
CA CYS A 201 24.12 -3.01 7.51
C CYS A 201 25.36 -3.26 8.38
N LEU A 202 26.54 -3.09 7.78
CA LEU A 202 27.83 -3.21 8.47
C LEU A 202 28.07 -1.99 9.37
N SER A 203 29.08 -2.06 10.25
CA SER A 203 29.52 -0.93 11.09
C SER A 203 29.89 0.35 10.32
N SER A 204 30.18 0.23 9.02
CA SER A 204 30.41 1.36 8.10
C SER A 204 29.11 2.03 7.60
N GLY A 205 27.93 1.54 7.99
CA GLY A 205 26.64 1.97 7.45
C GLY A 205 26.29 1.38 6.08
N ARG A 206 27.19 0.58 5.48
CA ARG A 206 26.96 -0.04 4.17
C ARG A 206 26.11 -1.30 4.29
N CYS A 207 25.04 -1.35 3.51
CA CYS A 207 24.10 -2.47 3.44
C CYS A 207 24.24 -3.17 2.08
N ARG A 208 24.18 -4.51 2.04
CA ARG A 208 24.16 -5.27 0.78
C ARG A 208 22.73 -5.66 0.45
N ASP A 209 22.34 -5.58 -0.82
CA ASP A 209 21.02 -6.04 -1.31
C ASP A 209 20.66 -7.43 -0.78
N SER A 210 21.59 -8.38 -0.80
CA SER A 210 21.35 -9.75 -0.29
C SER A 210 20.90 -9.78 1.17
N SER A 211 21.51 -8.92 2.01
CA SER A 211 21.17 -8.83 3.44
C SER A 211 19.87 -8.08 3.64
N VAL A 212 19.62 -7.01 2.89
CA VAL A 212 18.36 -6.26 2.94
C VAL A 212 17.18 -7.11 2.46
N ILE A 213 17.33 -7.87 1.36
CA ILE A 213 16.33 -8.81 0.84
C ILE A 213 15.99 -9.87 1.89
N SER A 214 17.02 -10.51 2.47
CA SER A 214 16.83 -11.52 3.52
C SER A 214 16.15 -10.91 4.76
N ALA A 215 16.54 -9.70 5.14
CA ALA A 215 15.95 -8.97 6.25
C ALA A 215 14.47 -8.64 6.02
N ILE A 216 14.08 -8.15 4.84
CA ILE A 216 12.69 -7.81 4.51
C ILE A 216 11.79 -9.05 4.58
N ARG A 217 12.24 -10.17 3.98
CA ARG A 217 11.50 -11.43 4.02
C ARG A 217 11.38 -11.96 5.45
N TRP A 218 12.48 -11.97 6.19
CA TRP A 218 12.48 -12.44 7.58
C TRP A 218 11.58 -11.57 8.47
N ALA A 219 11.63 -10.23 8.33
CA ALA A 219 10.75 -9.31 9.06
C ALA A 219 9.26 -9.65 8.83
N THR A 220 8.91 -9.82 7.56
CA THR A 220 7.55 -10.15 7.10
C THR A 220 7.06 -11.45 7.74
N ASP A 221 7.90 -12.49 7.70
CA ASP A 221 7.55 -13.82 8.21
C ASP A 221 7.55 -13.88 9.75
N ASN A 222 8.16 -12.90 10.42
CA ASN A 222 8.25 -12.81 11.89
C ASN A 222 7.35 -11.72 12.48
N GLY A 223 6.25 -11.41 11.79
CA GLY A 223 5.13 -10.66 12.37
C GLY A 223 5.30 -9.14 12.37
N ALA A 224 6.23 -8.59 11.59
CA ALA A 224 6.30 -7.15 11.38
C ALA A 224 5.00 -6.65 10.71
N ARG A 225 4.40 -5.59 11.24
CA ARG A 225 3.30 -4.86 10.60
C ARG A 225 3.81 -3.71 9.72
N ILE A 226 4.96 -3.16 10.11
CA ILE A 226 5.64 -2.06 9.42
C ILE A 226 7.13 -2.43 9.33
N ILE A 227 7.74 -2.16 8.17
CA ILE A 227 9.19 -2.25 7.95
C ILE A 227 9.69 -0.84 7.66
N ASN A 228 10.63 -0.37 8.47
CA ASN A 228 11.32 0.90 8.26
C ASN A 228 12.72 0.64 7.66
N LEU A 229 12.99 1.24 6.51
CA LEU A 229 14.24 1.16 5.76
C LEU A 229 14.84 2.56 5.62
N SER A 230 15.60 2.99 6.63
CA SER A 230 16.33 4.26 6.64
C SER A 230 17.66 4.15 5.86
N LEU A 231 17.61 3.47 4.72
CA LEU A 231 18.74 3.09 3.86
C LEU A 231 18.30 3.10 2.40
N GLY A 232 19.26 3.11 1.48
CA GLY A 232 18.99 2.85 0.07
C GLY A 232 20.17 3.09 -0.85
N GLY A 233 19.93 3.00 -2.16
CA GLY A 233 20.91 3.22 -3.21
C GLY A 233 20.28 3.56 -4.56
N THR A 234 21.08 4.11 -5.47
CA THR A 234 20.58 4.66 -6.76
C THR A 234 20.28 3.60 -7.83
N LEU A 235 20.62 2.34 -7.59
CA LEU A 235 20.42 1.25 -8.55
C LEU A 235 19.17 0.45 -8.22
N ALA A 236 18.23 0.40 -9.15
CA ALA A 236 17.07 -0.47 -9.06
C ALA A 236 17.50 -1.94 -9.15
N SER A 237 16.98 -2.76 -8.23
CA SER A 237 17.28 -4.19 -8.13
C SER A 237 15.98 -5.01 -8.20
N PRO A 238 15.76 -5.83 -9.24
CA PRO A 238 14.55 -6.65 -9.33
C PRO A 238 14.34 -7.57 -8.12
N ALA A 239 15.43 -8.10 -7.56
CA ALA A 239 15.38 -8.97 -6.38
C ALA A 239 14.99 -8.20 -5.11
N LEU A 240 15.47 -6.96 -4.95
CA LEU A 240 15.07 -6.09 -3.85
C LEU A 240 13.60 -5.69 -3.99
N HIS A 241 13.16 -5.38 -5.21
CA HIS A 241 11.76 -5.06 -5.50
C HIS A 241 10.83 -6.23 -5.17
N GLU A 242 11.22 -7.45 -5.56
CA GLU A 242 10.47 -8.67 -5.22
C GLU A 242 10.33 -8.85 -3.70
N ALA A 243 11.38 -8.55 -2.93
CA ALA A 243 11.32 -8.60 -1.47
C ALA A 243 10.36 -7.55 -0.89
N VAL A 244 10.36 -6.34 -1.42
CA VAL A 244 9.40 -5.29 -1.03
C VAL A 244 7.97 -5.72 -1.34
N ARG A 245 7.72 -6.24 -2.54
CA ARG A 245 6.41 -6.78 -2.94
C ARG A 245 5.98 -7.94 -2.06
N TYR A 246 6.89 -8.85 -1.74
CA TYR A 246 6.63 -9.97 -0.82
C TYR A 246 6.07 -9.48 0.52
N ALA A 247 6.64 -8.41 1.08
CA ALA A 247 6.20 -7.80 2.32
C ALA A 247 4.82 -7.13 2.17
N THR A 248 4.64 -6.31 1.14
CA THR A 248 3.40 -5.54 0.96
C THR A 248 2.20 -6.43 0.58
N GLU A 249 2.40 -7.46 -0.24
CA GLU A 249 1.40 -8.49 -0.57
C GLU A 249 0.95 -9.29 0.67
N ARG A 250 1.75 -9.30 1.75
CA ARG A 250 1.42 -9.90 3.05
C ARG A 250 0.88 -8.89 4.06
N GLY A 251 0.52 -7.69 3.60
CA GLY A 251 -0.08 -6.65 4.43
C GLY A 251 0.90 -5.89 5.32
N VAL A 252 2.21 -6.00 5.07
CA VAL A 252 3.23 -5.21 5.77
C VAL A 252 3.40 -3.87 5.07
N LEU A 253 3.37 -2.78 5.83
CA LEU A 253 3.68 -1.45 5.29
C LEU A 253 5.20 -1.27 5.21
N VAL A 254 5.73 -0.96 4.02
CA VAL A 254 7.16 -0.67 3.85
C VAL A 254 7.35 0.84 3.73
N VAL A 255 8.20 1.41 4.59
CA VAL A 255 8.52 2.84 4.63
C VAL A 255 10.02 3.00 4.42
N ALA A 256 10.44 3.90 3.53
CA ALA A 256 11.85 4.11 3.25
C ALA A 256 12.22 5.58 3.05
N ALA A 257 13.47 5.90 3.36
CA ALA A 257 14.06 7.22 3.19
C ALA A 257 14.31 7.52 1.70
N SER A 258 13.98 8.73 1.22
CA SER A 258 14.11 9.08 -0.21
C SER A 258 15.55 9.26 -0.70
N GLY A 259 16.53 9.31 0.20
CA GLY A 259 17.95 9.57 -0.11
C GLY A 259 18.38 11.02 0.11
N ASN A 260 19.69 11.26 0.13
CA ASN A 260 20.29 12.55 0.52
C ASN A 260 21.17 13.15 -0.59
N GLU A 261 20.91 12.77 -1.84
CA GLU A 261 21.76 13.02 -3.00
C GLU A 261 21.17 14.07 -3.97
N ARG A 262 20.28 14.97 -3.49
CA ARG A 262 19.60 15.95 -4.37
C ARG A 262 20.60 16.84 -5.11
N ALA A 263 21.64 17.27 -4.40
CA ALA A 263 22.75 18.05 -4.97
C ALA A 263 23.67 17.22 -5.89
N GLU A 264 23.58 15.89 -5.83
CA GLU A 264 24.42 14.92 -6.56
C GLU A 264 23.65 14.27 -7.71
N GLY A 265 22.75 15.03 -8.33
CA GLY A 265 21.98 14.60 -9.51
C GLY A 265 20.58 14.09 -9.21
N ASN A 266 20.18 14.00 -7.93
CA ASN A 266 18.80 13.71 -7.52
C ASN A 266 18.26 12.40 -8.12
N ALA A 267 19.12 11.37 -8.17
CA ALA A 267 18.72 10.07 -8.69
C ALA A 267 17.68 9.41 -7.75
N PRO A 268 16.63 8.76 -8.27
CA PRO A 268 15.72 7.97 -7.45
C PRO A 268 16.47 6.95 -6.60
N ASN A 269 16.11 6.88 -5.31
CA ASN A 269 16.77 6.02 -4.34
C ASN A 269 15.88 4.82 -4.01
N TYR A 270 16.43 3.60 -4.09
CA TYR A 270 15.71 2.35 -3.86
C TYR A 270 16.11 1.78 -2.48
N PRO A 271 15.14 1.30 -1.68
CA PRO A 271 13.80 0.88 -2.09
C PRO A 271 12.71 1.95 -2.07
N ALA A 272 12.99 3.20 -1.64
CA ALA A 272 11.97 4.24 -1.56
C ALA A 272 11.26 4.50 -2.89
N ALA A 273 11.97 4.46 -4.01
CA ALA A 273 11.40 4.68 -5.33
C ALA A 273 10.57 3.51 -5.89
N TYR A 274 10.43 2.40 -5.15
CA TYR A 274 9.50 1.34 -5.57
C TYR A 274 8.05 1.77 -5.30
N PRO A 275 7.11 1.50 -6.23
CA PRO A 275 5.72 1.92 -6.10
C PRO A 275 5.03 1.48 -4.80
N GLU A 276 5.44 0.34 -4.23
CA GLU A 276 4.86 -0.27 -3.04
C GLU A 276 5.36 0.33 -1.72
N THR A 277 6.46 1.09 -1.79
CA THR A 277 7.10 1.69 -0.63
C THR A 277 6.53 3.08 -0.38
N VAL A 278 6.34 3.44 0.89
CA VAL A 278 6.07 4.82 1.28
C VAL A 278 7.39 5.58 1.33
N ALA A 279 7.65 6.41 0.34
CA ALA A 279 8.86 7.19 0.22
C ALA A 279 8.79 8.49 1.03
N ILE A 280 9.74 8.69 1.94
CA ILE A 280 9.76 9.83 2.87
C ILE A 280 10.93 10.76 2.57
N GLY A 281 10.62 11.99 2.15
CA GLY A 281 11.56 13.10 2.06
C GLY A 281 11.74 13.85 3.38
N ALA A 282 12.71 14.77 3.43
CA ALA A 282 13.09 15.51 4.64
C ALA A 282 12.87 17.02 4.51
N SER A 283 12.17 17.60 5.49
CA SER A 283 12.05 19.05 5.69
C SER A 283 12.90 19.57 6.86
N GLY A 284 13.20 20.87 6.82
CA GLY A 284 13.89 21.60 7.89
C GLY A 284 12.96 22.40 8.79
N TYR A 285 13.54 23.25 9.65
CA TYR A 285 12.81 24.09 10.60
C TYR A 285 11.78 25.05 9.96
N SER A 286 12.01 25.48 8.72
CA SER A 286 11.09 26.33 7.95
C SER A 286 9.94 25.56 7.31
N ASP A 287 9.84 24.25 7.56
CA ASP A 287 8.93 23.32 6.89
C ASP A 287 9.21 23.15 5.37
N GLU A 288 10.35 23.65 4.91
CA GLU A 288 10.78 23.52 3.51
C GLU A 288 11.57 22.22 3.29
N VAL A 289 11.37 21.56 2.14
CA VAL A 289 12.19 20.42 1.72
C VAL A 289 13.66 20.84 1.66
N THR A 290 14.50 20.03 2.29
CA THR A 290 15.92 20.32 2.41
C THR A 290 16.67 20.20 1.07
N GLY A 291 17.80 20.90 0.98
CA GLY A 291 18.66 20.84 -0.20
C GLY A 291 19.35 19.49 -0.42
N PHE A 292 19.33 18.57 0.56
CA PHE A 292 19.86 17.21 0.44
C PHE A 292 18.77 16.19 0.09
N SER A 293 17.53 16.38 0.55
CA SER A 293 16.45 15.39 0.36
C SER A 293 16.17 15.18 -1.12
N ASN A 294 16.30 13.95 -1.61
CA ASN A 294 15.89 13.67 -2.99
C ASN A 294 14.41 13.98 -3.19
N THR A 295 14.08 14.44 -4.38
CA THR A 295 12.75 14.81 -4.84
C THR A 295 12.41 14.08 -6.14
N GLY A 296 11.13 13.90 -6.43
CA GLY A 296 10.63 13.34 -7.68
C GLY A 296 9.23 12.73 -7.52
N GLU A 297 8.68 12.24 -8.63
CA GLU A 297 7.36 11.58 -8.66
C GLU A 297 7.24 10.35 -7.77
N PHE A 298 8.33 9.86 -7.18
CA PHE A 298 8.32 8.73 -6.26
C PHE A 298 8.11 9.14 -4.81
N ILE A 299 8.14 10.43 -4.47
CA ILE A 299 7.91 10.90 -3.10
C ILE A 299 6.42 10.73 -2.74
N ASP A 300 6.15 10.13 -1.57
CA ASP A 300 4.80 10.05 -1.03
C ASP A 300 4.55 11.16 -0.02
N LEU A 301 5.50 11.41 0.89
CA LEU A 301 5.35 12.36 1.98
C LEU A 301 6.69 12.98 2.34
N VAL A 302 6.63 14.10 3.06
CA VAL A 302 7.80 14.71 3.71
C VAL A 302 7.60 14.76 5.22
N ALA A 303 8.66 14.52 5.98
CA ALA A 303 8.68 14.70 7.42
C ALA A 303 9.95 15.45 7.87
N PRO A 304 9.97 16.04 9.07
CA PRO A 304 11.17 16.69 9.60
C PRO A 304 12.39 15.77 9.61
N GLY A 305 13.52 16.25 9.10
CA GLY A 305 14.76 15.46 9.01
C GLY A 305 16.03 16.25 9.27
N VAL A 306 15.96 17.40 9.95
CA VAL A 306 17.12 18.24 10.30
C VAL A 306 17.23 18.40 11.81
N ASP A 307 18.43 18.15 12.34
CA ASP A 307 18.76 18.28 13.76
C ASP A 307 17.73 17.60 14.66
N ILE A 308 17.40 16.36 14.29
CA ILE A 308 16.45 15.53 15.03
C ILE A 308 17.18 14.92 16.21
N VAL A 309 16.77 15.28 17.44
CA VAL A 309 17.32 14.65 18.64
C VAL A 309 16.82 13.21 18.77
N THR A 310 17.74 12.27 18.92
CA THR A 310 17.43 10.84 19.03
C THR A 310 18.44 10.07 19.89
N THR A 311 18.15 8.81 20.18
CA THR A 311 18.99 7.88 20.95
C THR A 311 20.23 7.43 20.19
N THR A 312 21.29 7.09 20.91
CA THR A 312 22.51 6.47 20.40
C THR A 312 22.99 5.38 21.38
N PRO A 313 23.76 4.36 20.92
CA PRO A 313 24.25 3.32 21.82
C PRO A 313 24.97 3.86 23.06
N GLY A 314 24.86 3.13 24.17
CA GLY A 314 25.51 3.52 25.43
C GLY A 314 24.75 4.59 26.22
N ASN A 315 23.41 4.55 26.19
CA ASN A 315 22.52 5.42 26.97
C ASN A 315 22.72 6.92 26.68
N SER A 316 22.94 7.27 25.42
CA SER A 316 23.28 8.62 24.99
C SER A 316 22.31 9.12 23.92
N TYR A 317 22.37 10.42 23.64
CA TYR A 317 21.50 11.10 22.68
C TYR A 317 22.31 12.02 21.79
N ALA A 318 21.92 12.15 20.52
CA ALA A 318 22.58 13.00 19.54
C ALA A 318 21.58 13.71 18.64
N LEU A 319 22.04 14.74 17.92
CA LEU A 319 21.31 15.35 16.82
C LEU A 319 21.67 14.62 15.52
N ALA A 320 20.66 14.35 14.70
CA ALA A 320 20.81 13.63 13.45
C ALA A 320 20.06 14.31 12.30
N THR A 321 20.63 14.29 11.11
CA THR A 321 20.10 14.96 9.92
C THR A 321 20.14 14.01 8.73
N GLY A 322 19.04 13.96 7.97
CA GLY A 322 18.87 13.08 6.80
C GLY A 322 17.44 12.56 6.66
N THR A 323 17.10 12.09 5.46
CA THR A 323 15.82 11.40 5.18
C THR A 323 15.66 10.11 6.00
N SER A 324 16.78 9.50 6.40
CA SER A 324 16.84 8.41 7.38
C SER A 324 16.18 8.74 8.71
N PHE A 325 16.18 10.00 9.14
CA PHE A 325 15.56 10.45 10.40
C PHE A 325 14.15 11.06 10.20
N ALA A 326 13.74 11.27 8.95
CA ALA A 326 12.37 11.63 8.59
C ALA A 326 11.46 10.39 8.49
N SER A 327 11.94 9.33 7.82
CA SER A 327 11.23 8.05 7.66
C SER A 327 10.65 7.42 8.95
N PRO A 328 11.35 7.39 10.11
CA PRO A 328 10.80 6.81 11.33
C PRO A 328 9.57 7.55 11.88
N PHE A 329 9.40 8.85 11.60
CA PHE A 329 8.18 9.57 11.98
C PHE A 329 6.96 9.02 11.25
N ALA A 330 7.08 8.72 9.95
CA ALA A 330 6.00 8.12 9.18
C ALA A 330 5.71 6.68 9.63
N SER A 331 6.74 5.88 9.91
CA SER A 331 6.61 4.53 10.47
C SER A 331 5.87 4.54 11.82
N GLY A 332 6.22 5.47 12.71
CA GLY A 332 5.51 5.61 13.98
C GLY A 332 4.08 6.11 13.83
N ALA A 333 3.82 7.07 12.94
CA ALA A 333 2.48 7.57 12.66
C ALA A 333 1.56 6.47 12.09
N ALA A 334 2.09 5.65 11.17
CA ALA A 334 1.40 4.46 10.68
C ALA A 334 1.01 3.51 11.83
N ALA A 335 1.91 3.31 12.80
CA ALA A 335 1.64 2.46 13.95
C ALA A 335 0.58 3.03 14.89
N LEU A 336 0.52 4.36 15.08
CA LEU A 336 -0.57 5.02 15.80
C LEU A 336 -1.93 4.79 15.11
N VAL A 337 -1.97 4.91 13.77
CA VAL A 337 -3.17 4.60 12.98
C VAL A 337 -3.58 3.14 13.16
N MET A 338 -2.64 2.20 13.01
CA MET A 338 -2.89 0.76 13.19
C MET A 338 -3.30 0.38 14.62
N THR A 339 -2.94 1.19 15.62
CA THR A 339 -3.37 0.99 17.01
C THR A 339 -4.87 1.24 17.18
N ILE A 340 -5.39 2.31 16.58
CA ILE A 340 -6.82 2.67 16.68
C ILE A 340 -7.65 1.78 15.76
N ARG A 341 -7.13 1.47 14.58
CA ARG A 341 -7.80 0.72 13.53
C ARG A 341 -6.95 -0.48 13.09
N PRO A 342 -6.88 -1.54 13.92
CA PRO A 342 -6.06 -2.71 13.62
C PRO A 342 -6.57 -3.53 12.42
N ASP A 343 -7.81 -3.29 12.01
CA ASP A 343 -8.48 -3.90 10.86
C ASP A 343 -8.02 -3.36 9.51
N LEU A 344 -7.36 -2.21 9.47
CA LEU A 344 -6.92 -1.58 8.22
C LEU A 344 -5.76 -2.34 7.58
N SER A 345 -5.80 -2.41 6.25
CA SER A 345 -4.70 -2.91 5.44
C SER A 345 -3.53 -1.90 5.42
N SER A 346 -2.33 -2.35 5.06
CA SER A 346 -1.19 -1.44 4.85
C SER A 346 -1.48 -0.39 3.77
N ALA A 347 -2.24 -0.74 2.73
CA ALA A 347 -2.68 0.21 1.71
C ALA A 347 -3.62 1.28 2.27
N ASP A 348 -4.58 0.91 3.11
CA ASP A 348 -5.46 1.89 3.76
C ASP A 348 -4.67 2.84 4.64
N VAL A 349 -3.69 2.32 5.40
CA VAL A 349 -2.82 3.14 6.26
C VAL A 349 -1.98 4.09 5.43
N ARG A 350 -1.36 3.63 4.33
CA ARG A 350 -0.66 4.51 3.38
C ARG A 350 -1.58 5.62 2.89
N CYS A 351 -2.80 5.26 2.44
CA CYS A 351 -3.77 6.22 1.97
C CYS A 351 -4.12 7.26 3.03
N ILE A 352 -4.37 6.83 4.27
CA ILE A 352 -4.68 7.73 5.40
C ILE A 352 -3.55 8.73 5.60
N LEU A 353 -2.29 8.27 5.60
CA LEU A 353 -1.15 9.17 5.74
C LEU A 353 -1.05 10.16 4.58
N SER A 354 -1.33 9.72 3.35
CA SER A 354 -1.32 10.57 2.15
C SER A 354 -2.42 11.63 2.16
N VAL A 355 -3.68 11.26 2.42
CA VAL A 355 -4.81 12.21 2.39
C VAL A 355 -4.85 13.16 3.57
N ALA A 356 -4.24 12.76 4.68
CA ALA A 356 -4.17 13.57 5.88
C ALA A 356 -2.98 14.53 5.89
N ALA A 357 -2.06 14.41 4.94
CA ALA A 357 -0.89 15.26 4.87
C ALA A 357 -1.29 16.74 4.71
N ASP A 358 -0.50 17.63 5.30
CA ASP A 358 -0.63 19.05 5.02
C ASP A 358 -0.02 19.34 3.66
N ASP A 359 -0.86 19.66 2.69
CA ASP A 359 -0.45 20.05 1.33
C ASP A 359 0.48 21.28 1.39
N ARG A 360 1.70 21.08 0.90
CA ARG A 360 2.81 22.04 0.89
C ARG A 360 3.39 22.05 -0.52
N GLY A 361 3.87 23.22 -0.95
CA GLY A 361 4.40 23.37 -2.29
C GLY A 361 3.29 23.69 -3.29
N ALA A 362 3.25 22.96 -4.41
CA ALA A 362 2.23 23.14 -5.43
C ALA A 362 0.95 22.42 -4.97
N PRO A 363 -0.26 22.98 -5.21
CA PRO A 363 -1.50 22.34 -4.77
C PRO A 363 -1.65 20.91 -5.29
N GLY A 364 -1.96 19.98 -4.40
CA GLY A 364 -2.11 18.56 -4.70
C GLY A 364 -0.77 17.81 -4.64
N ARG A 365 -0.73 16.62 -5.25
CA ARG A 365 0.49 15.82 -5.23
C ARG A 365 1.56 16.45 -6.13
N ASP A 366 2.76 16.66 -5.59
CA ASP A 366 3.91 17.15 -6.35
C ASP A 366 5.20 16.36 -6.07
N GLY A 367 6.22 16.58 -6.90
CA GLY A 367 7.50 15.86 -6.77
C GLY A 367 8.38 16.33 -5.61
N GLU A 368 8.07 17.43 -4.92
CA GLU A 368 8.87 17.96 -3.82
C GLU A 368 8.34 17.46 -2.47
N TYR A 369 7.03 17.59 -2.23
CA TYR A 369 6.38 17.19 -0.98
C TYR A 369 5.59 15.87 -1.08
N GLY A 370 5.46 15.29 -2.27
CA GLY A 370 4.53 14.17 -2.47
C GLY A 370 3.10 14.65 -2.26
N TYR A 371 2.35 13.98 -1.39
CA TYR A 371 1.03 14.43 -0.96
C TYR A 371 1.07 15.57 0.08
N GLY A 372 2.25 15.89 0.62
CA GLY A 372 2.44 16.94 1.60
C GLY A 372 3.32 16.53 2.77
N ARG A 373 3.36 17.39 3.77
CA ARG A 373 4.02 17.11 5.04
C ARG A 373 3.16 16.18 5.89
N LEU A 374 3.79 15.18 6.51
CA LEU A 374 3.16 14.33 7.51
C LEU A 374 2.43 15.16 8.60
N ASN A 375 1.15 14.84 8.81
CA ASN A 375 0.33 15.38 9.90
C ASN A 375 -0.27 14.21 10.69
N VAL A 376 0.25 13.98 11.90
CA VAL A 376 -0.06 12.81 12.71
C VAL A 376 -1.47 12.90 13.28
N LEU A 377 -1.89 14.10 13.74
CA LEU A 377 -3.24 14.32 14.25
C LEU A 377 -4.28 14.08 13.15
N ALA A 378 -4.09 14.67 11.97
CA ALA A 378 -5.00 14.51 10.85
C ALA A 378 -5.08 13.05 10.40
N ALA A 379 -3.96 12.31 10.41
CA ALA A 379 -3.95 10.89 10.08
C ALA A 379 -4.80 10.07 11.05
N ILE A 380 -4.65 10.31 12.36
CA ILE A 380 -5.45 9.65 13.39
C ILE A 380 -6.93 10.00 13.24
N GLN A 381 -7.26 11.28 13.06
CA GLN A 381 -8.64 11.73 12.87
C GLN A 381 -9.28 11.10 11.63
N THR A 382 -8.54 11.07 10.51
CA THR A 382 -8.97 10.42 9.27
C THR A 382 -9.23 8.93 9.48
N ALA A 383 -8.37 8.23 10.23
CA ALA A 383 -8.55 6.81 10.53
C ALA A 383 -9.87 6.50 11.25
N THR A 384 -10.35 7.39 12.13
CA THR A 384 -11.60 7.19 12.88
C THR A 384 -12.86 7.22 12.00
N THR A 385 -12.82 7.95 10.88
CA THR A 385 -13.95 8.10 9.95
C THR A 385 -13.70 7.41 8.61
N TYR A 386 -12.58 6.68 8.49
CA TYR A 386 -12.13 6.08 7.24
C TYR A 386 -13.09 4.99 6.75
N GLY A 387 -13.71 5.25 5.59
CA GLY A 387 -14.63 4.34 4.89
C GLY A 387 -14.09 3.79 3.57
N GLY A 388 -12.80 4.00 3.27
CA GLY A 388 -12.15 3.61 2.02
C GLY A 388 -11.31 4.75 1.43
N CYS A 389 -10.34 4.41 0.59
CA CYS A 389 -9.39 5.41 0.09
C CYS A 389 -10.02 6.32 -0.98
N PRO A 390 -10.11 7.65 -0.75
CA PRO A 390 -10.66 8.58 -1.73
C PRO A 390 -9.70 8.86 -2.88
N LEU A 391 -8.41 8.54 -2.73
CA LEU A 391 -7.42 8.60 -3.81
C LEU A 391 -7.55 7.41 -4.79
N GLY A 392 -8.53 6.52 -4.57
CA GLY A 392 -8.50 5.15 -5.08
C GLY A 392 -7.61 4.29 -4.18
N THR A 393 -7.87 2.98 -4.08
CA THR A 393 -7.00 2.08 -3.31
C THR A 393 -5.54 2.23 -3.76
N PRO A 394 -4.59 2.53 -2.86
CA PRO A 394 -3.19 2.43 -3.18
C PRO A 394 -2.94 0.97 -3.53
N THR A 395 -2.55 0.72 -4.77
CA THR A 395 -2.18 -0.60 -5.23
C THR A 395 -0.97 -1.06 -4.42
N VAL A 396 -1.21 -1.98 -3.47
CA VAL A 396 -0.18 -2.93 -3.04
C VAL A 396 0.35 -3.52 -4.33
N GLY A 397 1.62 -3.29 -4.64
CA GLY A 397 2.14 -3.56 -5.97
C GLY A 397 2.06 -5.04 -6.30
N GLY A 398 1.01 -5.37 -7.03
CA GLY A 398 1.18 -6.19 -8.22
C GLY A 398 2.08 -5.41 -9.18
N ASN A 399 3.18 -6.05 -9.58
CA ASN A 399 3.93 -5.77 -10.81
C ASN A 399 3.00 -5.10 -11.84
N PRO A 400 3.24 -3.83 -12.26
CA PRO A 400 2.23 -2.88 -12.71
C PRO A 400 1.02 -3.61 -13.26
N GLY A 401 0.10 -3.91 -12.35
CA GLY A 401 -1.21 -4.39 -12.72
C GLY A 401 -1.89 -3.12 -13.19
N PHE A 402 -1.68 -2.82 -14.46
CA PHE A 402 -2.45 -1.89 -15.25
C PHE A 402 -3.64 -1.36 -14.49
N ASP A 403 -3.61 -0.06 -14.16
CA ASP A 403 -4.84 0.68 -14.25
C ASP A 403 -5.52 0.17 -15.53
N PRO A 404 -6.76 -0.35 -15.46
CA PRO A 404 -7.40 -0.93 -16.62
C PRO A 404 -7.19 0.08 -17.73
N PHE A 405 -6.42 -0.33 -18.75
CA PHE A 405 -5.84 0.63 -19.68
C PHE A 405 -6.91 1.63 -20.07
N ALA A 406 -6.59 2.92 -19.98
CA ALA A 406 -7.58 3.95 -20.25
C ALA A 406 -8.21 3.66 -21.62
N ARG A 407 -9.54 3.62 -21.66
CA ARG A 407 -10.25 3.45 -22.93
C ARG A 407 -9.84 4.59 -23.85
N VAL A 408 -9.57 4.26 -25.09
CA VAL A 408 -9.25 5.25 -26.11
C VAL A 408 -10.49 5.61 -26.90
N GLU A 409 -10.53 6.83 -27.42
CA GLU A 409 -11.54 7.20 -28.41
C GLU A 409 -11.34 6.37 -29.69
N PRO A 410 -12.42 6.10 -30.45
CA PRO A 410 -12.31 5.44 -31.74
C PRO A 410 -11.25 6.11 -32.63
N PRO A 411 -10.29 5.35 -33.17
CA PRO A 411 -9.18 5.92 -33.91
C PRO A 411 -9.67 6.47 -35.25
N ALA A 412 -8.99 7.53 -35.71
CA ALA A 412 -9.21 8.09 -37.04
C ALA A 412 -8.38 7.38 -38.14
N ASP A 413 -7.56 6.40 -37.76
CA ASP A 413 -6.69 5.62 -38.65
C ASP A 413 -7.26 4.21 -38.95
N ASP A 414 -6.44 3.29 -39.46
CA ASP A 414 -6.84 1.95 -39.89
C ASP A 414 -6.84 0.88 -38.78
N ARG A 415 -6.64 1.29 -37.52
CA ARG A 415 -6.71 0.37 -36.37
C ARG A 415 -8.15 -0.11 -36.14
N LEU A 416 -8.29 -1.37 -35.75
CA LEU A 416 -9.59 -1.92 -35.33
C LEU A 416 -9.91 -1.43 -33.92
N TYR A 417 -11.09 -0.85 -33.72
CA TYR A 417 -11.58 -0.45 -32.40
C TYR A 417 -12.60 -1.46 -31.86
N PHE A 418 -12.42 -1.88 -30.62
CA PHE A 418 -13.28 -2.84 -29.94
C PHE A 418 -14.10 -2.12 -28.85
N PRO A 419 -15.39 -1.79 -29.10
CA PRO A 419 -16.22 -1.08 -28.13
C PRO A 419 -16.44 -1.86 -26.82
N GLU A 420 -16.30 -3.19 -26.85
CA GLU A 420 -16.43 -4.06 -25.68
C GLU A 420 -15.39 -3.75 -24.61
N THR A 421 -14.17 -3.41 -25.03
CA THR A 421 -13.05 -3.11 -24.13
C THR A 421 -12.60 -1.65 -24.18
N GLY A 422 -12.95 -0.92 -25.23
CA GLY A 422 -12.51 0.45 -25.47
C GLY A 422 -11.06 0.55 -25.95
N HIS A 423 -10.55 -0.49 -26.63
CA HIS A 423 -9.15 -0.57 -27.07
C HIS A 423 -9.01 -0.80 -28.57
N THR A 424 -7.85 -0.44 -29.11
CA THR A 424 -7.53 -0.63 -30.52
C THR A 424 -6.54 -1.74 -30.79
N LEU A 425 -6.55 -2.28 -32.00
CA LEU A 425 -5.59 -3.27 -32.49
C LEU A 425 -5.10 -2.85 -33.88
N GLY A 426 -3.78 -2.70 -34.03
CA GLY A 426 -3.14 -2.20 -35.24
C GLY A 426 -1.96 -3.03 -35.69
N GLY A 427 -1.40 -2.62 -36.83
CA GLY A 427 -0.08 -3.07 -37.30
C GLY A 427 0.12 -4.58 -37.32
N GLY A 428 1.33 -5.01 -36.91
CA GLY A 428 1.72 -6.41 -36.93
C GLY A 428 0.98 -7.28 -35.91
N PHE A 429 0.55 -6.72 -34.77
CA PHE A 429 -0.27 -7.45 -33.80
C PHE A 429 -1.66 -7.76 -34.35
N ARG A 430 -2.27 -6.85 -35.11
CA ARG A 430 -3.53 -7.12 -35.81
C ARG A 430 -3.37 -8.27 -36.79
N THR A 431 -2.35 -8.23 -37.66
CA THR A 431 -2.10 -9.29 -38.64
C THR A 431 -1.90 -10.64 -37.95
N TYR A 432 -1.10 -10.66 -36.88
CA TYR A 432 -0.87 -11.88 -36.11
C TYR A 432 -2.15 -12.41 -35.44
N TRP A 433 -2.94 -11.53 -34.84
CA TRP A 433 -4.21 -11.89 -34.20
C TRP A 433 -5.20 -12.49 -35.22
N GLU A 434 -5.37 -11.86 -36.39
CA GLU A 434 -6.29 -12.33 -37.44
C GLU A 434 -5.86 -13.70 -38.01
N GLN A 435 -4.56 -13.93 -38.17
CA GLN A 435 -4.03 -15.19 -38.72
C GLN A 435 -4.08 -16.37 -37.75
N ASN A 436 -3.95 -16.11 -36.45
CA ASN A 436 -3.74 -17.15 -35.44
C ASN A 436 -5.00 -17.44 -34.58
N GLY A 437 -6.18 -17.13 -35.11
CA GLY A 437 -7.46 -17.53 -34.51
C GLY A 437 -8.22 -16.44 -33.77
N GLY A 438 -7.71 -15.21 -33.74
CA GLY A 438 -8.42 -14.00 -33.32
C GLY A 438 -9.14 -14.10 -31.97
N LEU A 439 -10.39 -13.65 -31.94
CA LEU A 439 -11.19 -13.51 -30.72
C LEU A 439 -11.33 -14.83 -29.93
N PRO A 440 -11.63 -15.99 -30.55
CA PRO A 440 -11.66 -17.27 -29.84
C PRO A 440 -10.38 -17.64 -29.07
N ILE A 441 -9.20 -17.27 -29.60
CA ILE A 441 -7.90 -17.71 -29.06
C ILE A 441 -7.31 -16.66 -28.13
N PHE A 442 -7.30 -15.40 -28.54
CA PHE A 442 -6.63 -14.32 -27.82
C PHE A 442 -7.58 -13.47 -27.00
N GLY A 443 -8.86 -13.41 -27.38
CA GLY A 443 -9.83 -12.47 -26.81
C GLY A 443 -9.68 -11.07 -27.37
N PHE A 444 -10.41 -10.14 -26.75
CA PHE A 444 -10.32 -8.72 -27.07
C PHE A 444 -8.96 -8.14 -26.63
N PRO A 445 -8.43 -7.12 -27.33
CA PRO A 445 -7.36 -6.31 -26.78
C PRO A 445 -7.89 -5.62 -25.51
N VAL A 446 -7.08 -5.63 -24.46
CA VAL A 446 -7.37 -4.99 -23.18
C VAL A 446 -6.41 -3.84 -22.89
N SER A 447 -5.59 -3.50 -23.88
CA SER A 447 -4.62 -2.42 -23.88
C SER A 447 -4.40 -1.83 -25.26
N GLU A 448 -3.77 -0.65 -25.32
CA GLU A 448 -3.06 -0.20 -26.51
C GLU A 448 -1.69 -0.88 -26.63
N GLU A 449 -0.98 -0.64 -27.73
CA GLU A 449 0.45 -0.95 -27.85
C GLU A 449 1.28 0.02 -27.01
N PHE A 450 2.21 -0.49 -26.20
CA PHE A 450 3.12 0.33 -25.38
C PHE A 450 4.43 -0.43 -25.14
N THR A 451 5.42 0.24 -24.55
CA THR A 451 6.75 -0.33 -24.33
C THR A 451 6.90 -0.90 -22.92
N GLU A 452 7.35 -2.15 -22.82
CA GLU A 452 7.78 -2.80 -21.58
C GLU A 452 9.24 -3.29 -21.71
N ILE A 453 9.86 -3.63 -20.58
CA ILE A 453 11.12 -4.36 -20.60
C ILE A 453 10.83 -5.85 -20.82
N GLY A 454 11.34 -6.40 -21.92
CA GLY A 454 11.24 -7.81 -22.26
C GLY A 454 12.09 -8.69 -21.36
N SER A 455 11.93 -10.02 -21.47
CA SER A 455 12.69 -10.98 -20.66
C SER A 455 14.21 -10.95 -20.89
N ASP A 456 14.66 -10.31 -21.96
CA ASP A 456 16.07 -10.08 -22.31
C ASP A 456 16.62 -8.73 -21.78
N GLY A 457 15.82 -7.99 -21.02
CA GLY A 457 16.17 -6.69 -20.46
C GLY A 457 16.09 -5.53 -21.45
N ARG A 458 15.56 -5.75 -22.67
CA ARG A 458 15.43 -4.71 -23.70
C ARG A 458 14.02 -4.15 -23.76
N PRO A 459 13.84 -2.86 -24.10
CA PRO A 459 12.52 -2.32 -24.36
C PRO A 459 11.89 -2.99 -25.58
N VAL A 460 10.64 -3.42 -25.45
CA VAL A 460 9.83 -4.02 -26.49
C VAL A 460 8.42 -3.46 -26.48
N THR A 461 7.86 -3.26 -27.69
CA THR A 461 6.43 -3.03 -27.88
C THR A 461 5.61 -4.28 -27.55
N VAL A 462 4.65 -4.13 -26.66
CA VAL A 462 3.75 -5.20 -26.20
C VAL A 462 2.30 -4.76 -26.30
N GLN A 463 1.40 -5.73 -26.29
CA GLN A 463 -0.04 -5.50 -26.15
C GLN A 463 -0.68 -6.66 -25.40
N TYR A 464 -1.64 -6.35 -24.53
CA TYR A 464 -2.37 -7.32 -23.72
C TYR A 464 -3.73 -7.61 -24.33
N PHE A 465 -4.11 -8.88 -24.28
CA PHE A 465 -5.41 -9.41 -24.68
C PHE A 465 -6.00 -10.18 -23.51
N GLU A 466 -7.31 -10.45 -23.52
CA GLU A 466 -7.97 -11.14 -22.39
C GLU A 466 -7.32 -12.48 -22.02
N ARG A 467 -6.68 -13.17 -22.98
CA ARG A 467 -6.09 -14.50 -22.77
C ARG A 467 -4.57 -14.55 -22.89
N HIS A 468 -3.93 -13.56 -23.52
CA HIS A 468 -2.49 -13.59 -23.84
C HIS A 468 -1.88 -12.18 -23.82
N ARG A 469 -0.54 -12.10 -23.73
CA ARG A 469 0.26 -10.89 -23.98
C ARG A 469 1.17 -11.14 -25.17
N PHE A 470 1.11 -10.22 -26.13
CA PHE A 470 1.94 -10.21 -27.34
C PHE A 470 3.18 -9.34 -27.14
N GLU A 471 4.28 -9.76 -27.74
CA GLU A 471 5.57 -9.10 -27.66
C GLU A 471 6.18 -8.99 -29.07
N TRP A 472 6.42 -7.76 -29.52
CA TRP A 472 6.91 -7.48 -30.88
C TRP A 472 8.42 -7.74 -31.00
N ARG A 473 8.81 -8.57 -31.97
CA ARG A 473 10.19 -8.94 -32.27
C ARG A 473 10.45 -8.93 -33.78
N PRO A 474 10.42 -7.77 -34.44
CA PRO A 474 10.51 -7.66 -35.90
C PRO A 474 11.81 -8.22 -36.48
N GLU A 475 12.84 -8.40 -35.65
CA GLU A 475 14.10 -9.07 -36.00
C GLU A 475 13.95 -10.59 -36.22
N ASN A 476 12.90 -11.21 -35.66
CA ASN A 476 12.64 -12.63 -35.83
C ASN A 476 11.86 -12.87 -37.13
N GLN A 477 12.10 -14.03 -37.75
CA GLN A 477 11.30 -14.45 -38.89
C GLN A 477 9.88 -14.81 -38.46
N PRO A 478 8.85 -14.54 -39.29
CA PRO A 478 7.52 -15.09 -39.07
C PRO A 478 7.53 -16.59 -38.79
N PRO A 479 6.76 -17.05 -37.79
CA PRO A 479 5.77 -16.31 -36.99
C PRO A 479 6.32 -15.75 -35.66
N TYR A 480 7.62 -15.88 -35.39
CA TYR A 480 8.24 -15.48 -34.13
C TYR A 480 8.50 -13.98 -34.00
N HIS A 481 8.03 -13.19 -34.97
CA HIS A 481 8.02 -11.73 -34.86
C HIS A 481 6.96 -11.21 -33.89
N VAL A 482 6.01 -12.07 -33.48
CA VAL A 482 5.22 -11.88 -32.28
C VAL A 482 5.47 -13.07 -31.35
N LEU A 483 5.98 -12.80 -30.16
CA LEU A 483 6.15 -13.81 -29.13
C LEU A 483 4.99 -13.75 -28.13
N LEU A 484 4.54 -14.93 -27.72
CA LEU A 484 3.55 -15.08 -26.65
C LEU A 484 4.27 -15.26 -25.32
N SER A 485 3.93 -14.43 -24.33
CA SER A 485 4.44 -14.56 -22.96
C SER A 485 4.05 -15.90 -22.33
N ARG A 486 4.83 -16.35 -21.33
CA ARG A 486 4.51 -17.52 -20.50
C ARG A 486 3.47 -17.16 -19.42
N ILE A 487 2.32 -16.63 -19.84
CA ILE A 487 1.31 -16.04 -18.94
C ILE A 487 0.72 -17.06 -17.94
N GLY A 488 0.64 -18.34 -18.30
CA GLY A 488 0.18 -19.38 -17.38
C GLY A 488 1.18 -19.62 -16.25
N ASP A 489 2.48 -19.68 -16.56
CA ASP A 489 3.56 -19.72 -15.56
C ASP A 489 3.54 -18.45 -14.68
N THR A 490 3.44 -17.28 -15.32
CA THR A 490 3.38 -15.98 -14.62
C THR A 490 2.23 -15.89 -13.61
N ILE A 491 1.02 -16.32 -13.99
CA ILE A 491 -0.14 -16.28 -13.07
C ILE A 491 0.05 -17.26 -11.91
N LEU A 492 0.54 -18.48 -12.16
CA LEU A 492 0.82 -19.43 -11.08
C LEU A 492 1.83 -18.85 -10.07
N GLN A 493 2.91 -18.25 -10.56
CA GLN A 493 3.90 -17.59 -9.70
C GLN A 493 3.29 -16.45 -8.89
N ARG A 494 2.43 -15.61 -9.50
CA ARG A 494 1.70 -14.53 -8.79
C ARG A 494 0.75 -15.06 -7.72
N GLN A 495 0.16 -16.24 -7.91
CA GLN A 495 -0.66 -16.92 -6.90
C GLN A 495 0.19 -17.61 -5.81
N GLY A 496 1.51 -17.46 -5.83
CA GLY A 496 2.43 -18.16 -4.93
C GLY A 496 2.51 -19.67 -5.18
N ARG A 497 2.15 -20.12 -6.39
CA ARG A 497 2.10 -21.52 -6.78
C ARG A 497 3.29 -21.85 -7.66
N ASP A 498 4.24 -22.57 -7.10
CA ASP A 498 5.35 -23.14 -7.86
C ASP A 498 4.89 -24.41 -8.59
N TRP A 499 4.75 -24.33 -9.91
CA TRP A 499 4.33 -25.49 -10.71
C TRP A 499 5.40 -26.59 -10.73
N THR A 500 6.65 -26.28 -10.38
CA THR A 500 7.70 -27.30 -10.30
C THR A 500 7.46 -28.30 -9.17
N THR A 501 6.65 -27.93 -8.18
CA THR A 501 6.24 -28.79 -7.07
C THR A 501 4.90 -29.48 -7.31
N PHE A 502 4.25 -29.26 -8.46
CA PHE A 502 2.98 -29.93 -8.75
C PHE A 502 3.18 -31.43 -8.96
N GLU A 503 2.14 -32.19 -8.65
CA GLU A 503 2.09 -33.63 -8.93
C GLU A 503 2.34 -33.88 -10.42
N ARG A 504 3.17 -34.88 -10.70
CA ARG A 504 3.54 -35.29 -12.06
C ARG A 504 2.68 -36.46 -12.46
N SER A 505 1.87 -36.30 -13.50
CA SER A 505 1.01 -37.39 -13.96
C SER A 505 1.79 -38.58 -14.50
N GLY A 506 3.03 -38.36 -14.95
CA GLY A 506 3.80 -39.37 -15.68
C GLY A 506 3.15 -39.73 -17.02
N PRO A 507 3.69 -40.74 -17.75
CA PRO A 507 3.11 -41.21 -19.00
C PRO A 507 1.82 -41.98 -18.76
N LEU A 508 0.71 -41.52 -19.35
CA LEU A 508 -0.60 -42.16 -19.28
C LEU A 508 -1.03 -42.73 -20.65
N ALA A 509 -1.68 -43.90 -20.64
CA ALA A 509 -2.18 -44.53 -21.86
C ALA A 509 -3.30 -43.69 -22.51
N GLY A 510 -3.21 -43.47 -23.83
CA GLY A 510 -4.18 -42.65 -24.57
C GLY A 510 -3.98 -41.13 -24.44
N CYS A 511 -2.89 -40.69 -23.80
CA CYS A 511 -2.57 -39.28 -23.61
C CYS A 511 -1.27 -38.90 -24.33
N LEU A 512 -1.13 -37.62 -24.65
CA LEU A 512 0.14 -37.06 -25.12
C LEU A 512 1.03 -36.77 -23.92
N TYR A 513 2.23 -37.35 -23.86
CA TYR A 513 3.16 -37.19 -22.75
C TYR A 513 4.28 -36.20 -23.09
N PHE A 514 4.54 -35.28 -22.16
CA PHE A 514 5.57 -34.24 -22.24
C PHE A 514 6.66 -34.55 -21.22
N ALA A 515 7.81 -35.01 -21.70
CA ALA A 515 8.90 -35.45 -20.84
C ALA A 515 9.54 -34.29 -20.06
N GLU A 516 9.51 -33.09 -20.62
CA GLU A 516 10.10 -31.87 -20.10
C GLU A 516 9.44 -31.42 -18.79
N THR A 517 8.14 -31.60 -18.67
CA THR A 517 7.36 -31.25 -17.47
C THR A 517 6.86 -32.48 -16.71
N ASN A 518 7.08 -33.68 -17.24
CA ASN A 518 6.57 -34.94 -16.72
C ASN A 518 5.04 -34.91 -16.52
N GLN A 519 4.34 -34.30 -17.48
CA GLN A 519 2.88 -34.19 -17.51
C GLN A 519 2.30 -34.85 -18.76
N SER A 520 1.09 -35.37 -18.64
CA SER A 520 0.29 -35.92 -19.72
C SER A 520 -0.93 -35.04 -20.00
N LEU A 521 -1.24 -34.92 -21.28
CA LEU A 521 -2.42 -34.24 -21.80
C LEU A 521 -3.38 -35.28 -22.36
N CYS A 522 -4.52 -35.42 -21.70
CA CYS A 522 -5.56 -36.41 -22.01
C CYS A 522 -6.84 -35.72 -22.48
N GLU A 523 -7.82 -36.49 -22.95
CA GLU A 523 -9.15 -35.95 -23.24
C GLU A 523 -9.84 -35.41 -21.97
N PRO A 524 -10.63 -34.32 -22.06
CA PRO A 524 -11.02 -33.60 -23.29
C PRO A 524 -10.03 -32.52 -23.77
N PHE A 525 -8.97 -32.24 -22.99
CA PHE A 525 -8.02 -31.18 -23.28
C PHE A 525 -7.12 -31.50 -24.48
N LEU A 526 -6.81 -32.78 -24.73
CA LEU A 526 -6.01 -33.23 -25.86
C LEU A 526 -6.65 -32.84 -27.20
N SER A 527 -7.95 -33.11 -27.38
CA SER A 527 -8.68 -32.72 -28.58
C SER A 527 -8.70 -31.19 -28.78
N TYR A 528 -8.81 -30.42 -27.70
CA TYR A 528 -8.74 -28.96 -27.80
C TYR A 528 -7.35 -28.49 -28.23
N TRP A 529 -6.29 -29.05 -27.64
CA TRP A 529 -4.91 -28.73 -27.98
C TRP A 529 -4.59 -29.06 -29.44
N GLN A 530 -5.01 -30.22 -29.94
CA GLN A 530 -4.73 -30.63 -31.33
C GLN A 530 -5.50 -29.84 -32.40
N ARG A 531 -6.59 -29.18 -32.02
CA ARG A 531 -7.39 -28.36 -32.96
C ARG A 531 -6.95 -26.89 -33.00
N ASN A 532 -6.15 -26.45 -32.03
CA ASN A 532 -5.79 -25.05 -31.87
C ASN A 532 -4.27 -24.90 -31.80
N GLY A 533 -3.74 -23.93 -32.52
CA GLY A 533 -2.31 -23.69 -32.61
C GLY A 533 -2.06 -22.47 -33.47
N LEU A 534 -0.84 -21.96 -33.43
CA LEU A 534 -0.41 -20.93 -34.37
C LEU A 534 -0.45 -21.46 -35.82
N GLU A 535 -0.39 -20.58 -36.81
CA GLU A 535 -0.39 -20.96 -38.22
C GLU A 535 1.01 -20.77 -38.81
N PHE A 536 1.68 -21.88 -39.11
CA PHE A 536 3.09 -21.88 -39.52
C PHE A 536 3.28 -22.25 -40.98
N ASP A 537 2.45 -23.15 -41.52
CA ASP A 537 2.75 -23.84 -42.77
C ASP A 537 1.59 -23.84 -43.79
N GLY A 538 0.46 -23.21 -43.46
CA GLY A 538 -0.73 -23.07 -44.28
C GLY A 538 -1.51 -24.37 -44.49
N ARG A 539 -1.19 -25.43 -43.73
CA ARG A 539 -1.81 -26.75 -43.92
C ARG A 539 -3.10 -26.89 -43.12
N PRO A 540 -4.05 -27.72 -43.59
CA PRO A 540 -5.25 -28.02 -42.80
C PRO A 540 -4.90 -28.76 -41.50
N GLY A 541 -5.47 -28.29 -40.38
CA GLY A 541 -5.24 -28.85 -39.04
C GLY A 541 -4.14 -28.11 -38.29
N LYS A 542 -3.73 -28.64 -37.13
CA LYS A 542 -2.63 -28.09 -36.34
C LYS A 542 -1.61 -29.17 -36.01
N SER A 543 -0.36 -28.88 -36.33
CA SER A 543 0.78 -29.71 -35.98
C SER A 543 1.08 -29.62 -34.48
N TYR A 544 1.87 -30.58 -33.99
CA TYR A 544 2.39 -30.56 -32.63
C TYR A 544 3.14 -29.25 -32.33
N ALA A 545 3.97 -28.78 -33.26
CA ALA A 545 4.76 -27.57 -33.08
C ALA A 545 3.89 -26.30 -33.00
N GLU A 546 2.83 -26.22 -33.81
CA GLU A 546 1.90 -25.09 -33.80
C GLU A 546 1.09 -25.02 -32.50
N SER A 547 0.62 -26.16 -32.04
CA SER A 547 -0.14 -26.27 -30.78
C SER A 547 0.76 -25.98 -29.58
N LEU A 548 1.99 -26.51 -29.61
CA LEU A 548 3.01 -26.22 -28.59
C LEU A 548 3.42 -24.75 -28.58
N ALA A 549 3.52 -24.09 -29.73
CA ALA A 549 3.88 -22.69 -29.78
C ALA A 549 2.79 -21.77 -29.22
N LEU A 550 1.52 -22.13 -29.42
CA LEU A 550 0.40 -21.39 -28.85
C LEU A 550 0.32 -21.57 -27.33
N PHE A 551 0.30 -22.82 -26.85
CA PHE A 551 -0.02 -23.11 -25.45
C PHE A 551 1.21 -23.31 -24.55
N GLY A 552 2.34 -23.73 -25.13
CA GLY A 552 3.50 -24.22 -24.40
C GLY A 552 3.30 -25.58 -23.76
N LEU A 553 4.23 -25.95 -22.89
CA LEU A 553 4.22 -27.23 -22.19
C LEU A 553 3.14 -27.25 -21.09
N PRO A 554 2.45 -28.38 -20.84
CA PRO A 554 1.56 -28.52 -19.69
C PRO A 554 2.36 -28.48 -18.39
N LEU A 555 1.95 -27.64 -17.45
CA LEU A 555 2.59 -27.42 -16.16
C LEU A 555 1.96 -28.26 -15.04
N SER A 556 0.68 -28.61 -15.17
CA SER A 556 -0.08 -29.37 -14.16
C SER A 556 -0.78 -30.59 -14.76
N ALA A 557 -1.17 -31.54 -13.90
CA ALA A 557 -2.26 -32.46 -14.19
C ALA A 557 -3.62 -31.72 -14.16
N PRO A 558 -4.69 -32.27 -14.78
CA PRO A 558 -6.05 -31.76 -14.63
C PRO A 558 -6.50 -31.78 -13.17
N ARG A 559 -7.06 -30.67 -12.68
CA ARG A 559 -7.51 -30.54 -11.29
C ARG A 559 -8.73 -29.62 -11.18
N VAL A 560 -9.56 -29.83 -10.17
CA VAL A 560 -10.68 -28.95 -9.87
C VAL A 560 -10.15 -27.67 -9.24
N GLU A 561 -10.51 -26.52 -9.79
CA GLU A 561 -10.18 -25.19 -9.26
C GLU A 561 -11.40 -24.27 -9.33
N GLU A 562 -11.52 -23.38 -8.34
CA GLU A 562 -12.43 -22.24 -8.40
C GLU A 562 -11.72 -21.12 -9.16
N THR A 563 -12.15 -20.84 -10.39
CA THR A 563 -11.48 -19.84 -11.25
C THR A 563 -11.98 -18.43 -10.98
N ARG A 564 -13.20 -18.28 -10.45
CA ARG A 564 -13.82 -17.05 -9.97
C ARG A 564 -14.84 -17.39 -8.88
N PRO A 565 -15.22 -16.45 -7.99
CA PRO A 565 -16.21 -16.72 -6.94
C PRO A 565 -17.47 -17.41 -7.50
N GLY A 566 -17.69 -18.66 -7.07
CA GLY A 566 -18.83 -19.49 -7.48
C GLY A 566 -18.66 -20.25 -8.81
N THR A 567 -17.54 -20.10 -9.52
CA THR A 567 -17.23 -20.85 -10.76
C THR A 567 -16.15 -21.90 -10.48
N VAL A 568 -16.55 -23.16 -10.39
CA VAL A 568 -15.64 -24.30 -10.18
C VAL A 568 -15.60 -25.14 -11.45
N VAL A 569 -14.40 -25.31 -12.00
CA VAL A 569 -14.16 -26.03 -13.25
C VAL A 569 -12.94 -26.95 -13.12
N ILE A 570 -12.81 -27.94 -14.01
CA ILE A 570 -11.56 -28.70 -14.13
C ILE A 570 -10.61 -27.86 -14.97
N VAL A 571 -9.40 -27.63 -14.48
CA VAL A 571 -8.38 -26.85 -15.18
C VAL A 571 -7.12 -27.66 -15.42
N GLN A 572 -6.41 -27.34 -16.51
CA GLN A 572 -5.03 -27.76 -16.71
C GLN A 572 -4.20 -26.53 -17.13
N TRP A 573 -3.10 -26.32 -16.42
CA TRP A 573 -2.20 -25.19 -16.66
C TRP A 573 -1.14 -25.55 -17.70
N PHE A 574 -0.82 -24.60 -18.56
CA PHE A 574 0.26 -24.64 -19.55
C PHE A 574 1.14 -23.41 -19.39
N GLU A 575 2.32 -23.37 -20.02
CA GLU A 575 3.21 -22.22 -19.94
C GLU A 575 2.51 -20.92 -20.36
N ARG A 576 1.69 -20.96 -21.42
CA ARG A 576 1.08 -19.77 -22.04
C ARG A 576 -0.44 -19.73 -21.92
N ALA A 577 -1.06 -20.69 -21.24
CA ALA A 577 -2.52 -20.79 -21.17
C ALA A 577 -3.01 -21.56 -19.94
N ARG A 578 -4.30 -21.44 -19.65
CA ARG A 578 -5.05 -22.34 -18.76
C ARG A 578 -6.25 -22.85 -19.52
N PHE A 579 -6.41 -24.17 -19.59
CA PHE A 579 -7.61 -24.78 -20.16
C PHE A 579 -8.62 -24.99 -19.06
N GLU A 580 -9.89 -24.73 -19.35
CA GLU A 580 -11.01 -24.83 -18.42
C GLU A 580 -12.09 -25.70 -19.04
N LEU A 581 -12.43 -26.81 -18.40
CA LEU A 581 -13.57 -27.65 -18.78
C LEU A 581 -14.81 -27.20 -18.02
N HIS A 582 -15.73 -26.60 -18.75
CA HIS A 582 -16.97 -26.06 -18.20
C HIS A 582 -18.06 -27.13 -18.08
N PRO A 583 -19.11 -26.90 -17.25
CA PRO A 583 -20.18 -27.87 -17.02
C PRO A 583 -20.96 -28.32 -18.27
N ASP A 584 -20.93 -27.52 -19.34
CA ASP A 584 -21.54 -27.84 -20.63
C ASP A 584 -20.66 -28.76 -21.52
N GLY A 585 -19.50 -29.17 -21.00
CA GLY A 585 -18.55 -30.04 -21.69
C GLY A 585 -17.59 -29.30 -22.63
N GLN A 586 -17.66 -27.96 -22.69
CA GLN A 586 -16.76 -27.18 -23.53
C GLN A 586 -15.42 -26.93 -22.82
N VAL A 587 -14.34 -27.03 -23.60
CA VAL A 587 -13.01 -26.57 -23.18
C VAL A 587 -12.82 -25.14 -23.67
N LEU A 588 -12.59 -24.22 -22.74
CA LEU A 588 -12.31 -22.82 -23.02
C LEU A 588 -10.91 -22.44 -22.48
N LEU A 589 -10.37 -21.35 -22.99
CA LEU A 589 -9.18 -20.72 -22.43
C LEU A 589 -9.57 -19.76 -21.33
N GLY A 590 -8.90 -19.89 -20.18
CA GLY A 590 -8.99 -18.94 -19.09
C GLY A 590 -8.57 -17.54 -19.53
N LEU A 591 -9.21 -16.53 -18.96
CA LEU A 591 -8.92 -15.12 -19.27
C LEU A 591 -7.71 -14.65 -18.45
N LEU A 592 -6.57 -15.34 -18.63
CA LEU A 592 -5.37 -15.10 -17.84
C LEU A 592 -4.80 -13.69 -18.05
N GLY A 593 -5.03 -13.08 -19.21
CA GLY A 593 -4.74 -11.67 -19.42
C GLY A 593 -5.54 -10.81 -18.46
N ASN A 594 -6.85 -11.00 -18.38
CA ASN A 594 -7.69 -10.27 -17.42
C ASN A 594 -7.26 -10.50 -15.97
N GLU A 595 -6.95 -11.74 -15.59
CA GLU A 595 -6.44 -12.05 -14.24
C GLU A 595 -5.10 -11.36 -13.96
N LEU A 596 -4.22 -11.25 -14.96
CA LEU A 596 -2.95 -10.53 -14.86
C LEU A 596 -3.16 -9.03 -14.65
N LEU A 597 -4.25 -8.50 -15.20
CA LEU A 597 -4.69 -7.10 -15.07
C LEU A 597 -5.63 -6.86 -13.88
N GLY A 598 -5.99 -7.88 -13.10
CA GLY A 598 -6.94 -7.76 -11.99
C GLY A 598 -8.40 -7.47 -12.40
N ARG A 599 -8.83 -7.91 -13.59
CA ARG A 599 -10.19 -7.72 -14.15
C ARG A 599 -11.13 -8.91 -13.95
#